data_AF-A0A7W1IVH2-F1
#
_entry.id   AF-A0A7W1IVH2-F1
#
_cell.length_a   1.000
_cell.length_b   1.000
_cell.length_c   1.000
_cell.angle_alpha   90.00
_cell.angle_beta   90.00
_cell.angle_gamma   90.00
#
_symmetry.space_group_name_H-M   'P 1'
#
loop_
_entity.id
_entity.type
_entity.pdbx_description
1 polymer ?
#
loop_
_entity_poly.entity_id
_entity_poly.type
_entity_poly.pdbx_seq_one_letter_code
_entity_poly.pdbx_strand_id
1 'polypeptide(L)'
;MEGTVQIRPDREAFAALAAGRPLVPVWAELLADVSTPVGLFPAVAGEGPAILLESVERSERWGRYSFVAGDPAAVIVAGPDGVRIRDVVRELP
;
A
#
# COMPACT_ATOMS: atom_id res chain seq x y z
N MET A 1 -27.07 2.90 5.81
CA MET A 1 -26.51 3.72 4.72
C MET A 1 -25.43 2.90 4.05
N GLU A 2 -25.77 2.12 3.03
CA GLU A 2 -24.77 1.44 2.19
C GLU A 2 -24.18 2.47 1.23
N GLY A 3 -23.09 3.12 1.66
CA GLY A 3 -22.28 3.93 0.77
C GLY A 3 -21.40 3.01 -0.06
N THR A 4 -21.71 2.86 -1.35
CA THR A 4 -20.86 2.10 -2.28
C THR A 4 -19.48 2.76 -2.36
N VAL A 5 -18.43 2.03 -1.95
CA VAL A 5 -17.04 2.46 -2.09
C VAL A 5 -16.75 2.80 -3.55
N GLN A 6 -16.30 4.03 -3.80
CA GLN A 6 -15.95 4.47 -5.14
C GLN A 6 -14.52 4.06 -5.47
N ILE A 7 -14.38 3.00 -6.26
CA ILE A 7 -13.09 2.50 -6.75
C ILE A 7 -12.61 3.36 -7.93
N ARG A 8 -11.32 3.71 -7.95
CA ARG A 8 -10.64 4.46 -9.01
C ARG A 8 -9.33 3.78 -9.43
N PRO A 9 -8.96 3.78 -10.71
CA PRO A 9 -9.80 4.13 -11.86
C PRO A 9 -11.01 3.17 -11.97
N ASP A 10 -12.06 3.59 -12.69
CA ASP A 10 -13.10 2.64 -13.09
C ASP A 10 -12.54 1.64 -14.11
N ARG A 11 -13.35 0.63 -14.46
CA ARG A 11 -12.91 -0.47 -15.33
C ARG A 11 -12.44 0.02 -16.71
N GLU A 12 -13.13 0.97 -17.32
CA GLU A 12 -12.81 1.45 -18.65
C GLU A 12 -11.51 2.26 -18.62
N ALA A 13 -11.39 3.18 -17.66
CA ALA A 13 -10.18 3.96 -17.44
C ALA A 13 -8.98 3.07 -17.06
N PHE A 14 -9.19 2.02 -16.26
CA PHE A 14 -8.16 1.03 -15.96
C PHE A 14 -7.63 0.37 -17.24
N ALA A 15 -8.53 -0.14 -18.11
CA ALA A 15 -8.15 -0.81 -19.34
C ALA A 15 -7.34 0.12 -20.27
N ALA A 16 -7.76 1.39 -20.38
CA ALA A 16 -7.03 2.38 -21.15
C ALA A 16 -5.63 2.67 -20.58
N LEU A 17 -5.50 2.78 -19.25
CA LEU A 17 -4.20 3.01 -18.60
C LEU A 17 -3.27 1.79 -18.71
N ALA A 18 -3.83 0.59 -18.54
CA ALA A 18 -3.08 -0.67 -18.53
C ALA A 18 -2.50 -1.02 -19.92
N ALA A 19 -3.10 -0.52 -21.00
CA ALA A 19 -2.60 -0.73 -22.37
C ALA A 19 -1.17 -0.19 -22.59
N GLY A 20 -0.72 0.79 -21.80
CA GLY A 20 0.59 1.41 -21.94
C GLY A 20 1.42 1.51 -20.66
N ARG A 21 0.97 0.92 -19.55
CA ARG A 21 1.63 1.03 -18.24
C ARG A 21 1.76 -0.35 -17.59
N PRO A 22 2.96 -0.73 -17.12
CA PRO A 22 3.17 -2.03 -16.47
C PRO A 22 2.50 -2.13 -15.09
N LEU A 23 2.15 -0.99 -14.50
CA LEU A 23 1.48 -0.90 -13.20
C LEU A 23 0.44 0.22 -13.22
N VAL A 24 -0.78 -0.10 -12.80
CA VAL A 24 -1.87 0.86 -12.64
C VAL A 24 -2.46 0.68 -11.23
N PRO A 25 -2.33 1.67 -10.32
CA PRO A 25 -2.89 1.56 -8.98
C PRO A 25 -4.41 1.66 -9.03
N VAL A 26 -5.07 0.70 -8.37
CA VAL A 26 -6.51 0.74 -8.10
C VAL A 26 -6.71 1.04 -6.63
N TRP A 27 -7.48 2.07 -6.33
CA TRP A 27 -7.60 2.65 -5.00
C TRP A 27 -9.02 3.17 -4.73
N ALA A 28 -9.31 3.45 -3.47
CA ALA A 28 -10.51 4.15 -3.04
C ALA A 28 -10.17 5.05 -1.84
N GLU A 29 -10.91 6.15 -1.71
CA GLU A 29 -10.89 6.98 -0.50
C GLU A 29 -11.96 6.49 0.48
N LEU A 30 -11.57 6.33 1.74
CA LEU A 30 -12.43 5.87 2.82
C LEU A 30 -12.38 6.87 3.97
N LEU A 31 -13.51 7.05 4.66
CA LEU A 31 -13.54 7.84 5.90
C LEU A 31 -12.89 7.02 7.01
N ALA A 32 -11.86 7.59 7.65
CA ALA A 32 -11.07 6.94 8.69
C ALA A 32 -10.84 7.89 9.87
N ASP A 33 -11.86 8.67 10.22
CA ASP A 33 -11.84 9.71 11.27
C ASP A 33 -11.51 9.18 12.68
N VAL A 34 -11.91 7.95 12.98
CA VAL A 34 -11.62 7.27 14.27
C VAL A 34 -10.42 6.34 14.23
N SER A 35 -9.73 6.25 13.08
CA SER A 35 -8.60 5.35 12.89
C SER A 35 -7.28 6.12 12.98
N THR A 36 -6.29 5.54 13.64
CA THR A 36 -4.90 6.00 13.60
C THR A 36 -4.07 5.08 12.71
N PRO A 37 -2.94 5.53 12.13
CA PRO A 37 -2.08 4.66 11.33
C PRO A 37 -1.67 3.39 12.08
N VAL A 38 -1.27 3.53 13.36
CA VAL A 38 -0.97 2.38 14.23
C VAL A 38 -2.18 1.49 14.50
N GLY A 39 -3.39 2.06 14.61
CA GLY A 39 -4.63 1.30 14.79
C GLY A 39 -5.04 0.51 13.53
N LEU A 40 -4.71 1.02 12.35
CA LEU A 40 -4.97 0.33 11.07
C LEU A 40 -3.93 -0.75 10.75
N PHE A 41 -2.72 -0.62 11.29
CA PHE A 41 -1.60 -1.51 10.98
C PHE A 41 -1.94 -3.01 11.13
N PRO A 42 -2.56 -3.49 12.24
CA PRO A 42 -2.89 -4.91 12.37
C PRO A 42 -3.83 -5.43 11.28
N ALA A 43 -4.81 -4.62 10.88
CA ALA A 43 -5.79 -5.00 9.87
C ALA A 43 -5.18 -5.12 8.47
N VAL A 44 -4.18 -4.28 8.17
CA VAL A 44 -3.47 -4.31 6.88
C VAL A 44 -2.33 -5.34 6.88
N ALA A 45 -1.65 -5.52 8.00
CA ALA A 45 -0.53 -6.44 8.12
C ALA A 45 -0.97 -7.91 8.03
N GLY A 46 -2.11 -8.24 8.65
CA GLY A 46 -2.49 -9.64 8.86
C GLY A 46 -1.37 -10.40 9.57
N GLU A 47 -1.07 -11.61 9.08
CA GLU A 47 0.03 -12.46 9.59
C GLU A 47 1.33 -12.34 8.78
N GLY A 48 1.36 -11.46 7.77
CA GLY A 48 2.45 -11.37 6.79
C GLY A 48 3.43 -10.22 7.03
N PRO A 49 4.46 -10.08 6.17
CA PRO A 49 5.34 -8.92 6.20
C PRO A 49 4.55 -7.62 5.96
N ALA A 50 4.82 -6.60 6.78
CA ALA A 50 4.14 -5.31 6.70
C ALA A 50 5.04 -4.16 7.16
N ILE A 51 4.64 -2.94 6.78
CA ILE A 51 5.32 -1.71 7.16
C ILE A 51 4.30 -0.67 7.66
N LEU A 52 4.73 0.12 8.64
CA LEU A 52 4.14 1.39 9.03
C LEU A 52 5.24 2.44 8.92
N LEU A 53 5.02 3.45 8.07
CA LEU A 53 5.92 4.59 7.90
C LEU A 53 5.19 5.86 8.34
N GLU A 54 5.64 6.46 9.41
CA GLU A 54 5.14 7.74 9.92
C GLU A 54 6.20 8.82 9.74
N SER A 55 5.77 9.99 9.27
CA SER A 55 6.66 11.14 9.13
C SER A 55 6.66 11.97 10.41
N VAL A 56 7.85 12.18 10.97
CA VAL A 56 8.08 13.03 12.15
C VAL A 56 8.82 14.30 11.69
N GLU A 57 8.11 15.42 11.58
CA GLU A 57 8.76 16.73 11.43
C GLU A 57 9.23 17.22 12.82
N ARG A 58 10.39 17.89 12.89
CA ARG A 58 10.97 18.42 14.15
C ARG A 58 10.27 19.66 14.72
N SER A 59 9.10 20.00 14.20
CA SER A 59 8.14 20.94 14.80
C SER A 59 6.92 20.13 15.20
N GLU A 60 6.11 20.57 16.16
CA GLU A 60 4.98 19.82 16.77
C GLU A 60 3.86 19.34 15.81
N ARG A 61 4.10 19.38 14.50
CA ARG A 61 3.20 18.95 13.45
C ARG A 61 3.61 17.57 12.97
N TRP A 62 2.78 16.57 13.24
CA TRP A 62 2.86 15.28 12.55
C TRP A 62 2.87 15.49 11.03
N GLY A 63 3.63 14.68 10.30
CA GLY A 63 3.67 14.76 8.85
C GLY A 63 2.27 14.53 8.25
N ARG A 64 2.01 15.11 7.07
CA ARG A 64 0.67 15.10 6.44
C ARG A 64 0.15 13.70 6.09
N TYR A 65 1.03 12.70 6.02
CA TYR A 65 0.68 11.36 5.61
C TYR A 65 1.45 10.32 6.43
N SER A 66 0.80 9.19 6.67
CA SER A 66 1.40 7.95 7.13
C SER A 66 1.09 6.84 6.12
N PHE A 67 1.98 5.88 5.95
CA PHE A 67 1.80 4.76 5.03
C PHE A 67 1.73 3.45 5.80
N VAL A 68 0.65 2.70 5.58
CA VAL A 68 0.47 1.34 6.10
C VAL A 68 0.39 0.42 4.89
N ALA A 69 1.23 -0.61 4.84
CA ALA A 69 1.21 -1.59 3.75
C ALA A 69 1.52 -2.98 4.28
N GLY A 70 0.87 -3.99 3.70
CA GLY A 70 1.06 -5.41 3.96
C GLY A 70 0.92 -6.19 2.66
N ASP A 71 1.02 -7.53 2.75
CA ASP A 71 0.86 -8.43 1.60
C ASP A 71 1.73 -8.04 0.38
N PRO A 72 3.07 -7.89 0.56
CA PRO A 72 3.95 -7.46 -0.52
C PRO A 72 4.00 -8.53 -1.62
N ALA A 73 3.99 -8.09 -2.88
CA ALA A 73 4.09 -9.01 -4.00
C ALA A 73 5.45 -9.75 -4.05
N ALA A 74 6.51 -9.12 -3.54
CA ALA A 74 7.81 -9.74 -3.33
C ALA A 74 8.58 -9.07 -2.19
N VAL A 75 9.51 -9.81 -1.58
CA VAL A 75 10.47 -9.28 -0.61
C VAL A 75 11.88 -9.41 -1.18
N ILE A 76 12.57 -8.28 -1.34
CA ILE A 76 13.92 -8.21 -1.88
C ILE A 76 14.90 -7.94 -0.73
N VAL A 77 16.00 -8.69 -0.68
CA VAL A 77 17.05 -8.57 0.32
C VAL A 77 18.38 -8.34 -0.37
N ALA A 78 19.08 -7.27 0.01
CA ALA A 78 20.44 -6.98 -0.43
C ALA A 78 21.42 -7.24 0.70
N GLY A 79 22.52 -7.93 0.40
CA GLY A 79 23.59 -8.23 1.35
C GLY A 79 24.97 -8.27 0.67
N PRO A 80 26.04 -8.63 1.39
CA PRO A 80 27.40 -8.68 0.86
C PRO A 80 27.56 -9.54 -0.40
N ASP A 81 26.77 -10.62 -0.50
CA ASP A 81 26.80 -11.57 -1.61
C ASP A 81 25.89 -11.17 -2.78
N GLY A 82 25.23 -10.00 -2.71
CA GLY A 82 24.38 -9.46 -3.76
C GLY A 82 22.90 -9.29 -3.37
N VAL A 83 22.04 -9.18 -4.39
CA VAL A 83 20.59 -8.96 -4.24
C VAL A 83 19.84 -10.26 -4.55
N ARG A 84 18.93 -10.65 -3.64
CA ARG A 84 18.08 -11.83 -3.80
C ARG A 84 16.62 -11.49 -3.55
N ILE A 85 15.73 -12.12 -4.31
CA ILE A 85 14.30 -12.14 -4.00
C ILE A 85 14.10 -13.25 -2.97
N ARG A 86 13.72 -12.88 -1.74
CA ARG A 86 13.48 -13.81 -0.63
C ARG A 86 12.16 -14.53 -0.79
N ASP A 87 11.14 -13.82 -1.26
CA ASP A 87 9.79 -14.35 -1.42
C ASP A 87 9.08 -13.64 -2.59
N VAL A 88 8.25 -14.39 -3.33
CA VAL A 88 7.35 -13.90 -4.37
C VAL A 88 5.98 -14.45 -4.02
N VAL A 89 5.14 -13.61 -3.42
CA VAL A 89 3.82 -14.01 -2.92
C VAL A 89 2.82 -14.17 -4.07
N ARG A 90 3.10 -13.55 -5.23
CA ARG A 90 2.33 -13.66 -6.48
C ARG A 90 3.22 -13.35 -7.69
N GLU A 91 2.86 -13.82 -8.89
CA GLU A 91 3.55 -13.42 -10.12
C GLU A 91 3.60 -11.89 -10.22
N LEU A 92 4.80 -11.36 -10.40
CA LEU A 92 5.02 -9.94 -10.64
C LEU A 92 4.74 -9.67 -12.13
N PRO A 93 3.99 -8.61 -12.46
CA PRO A 93 3.83 -8.19 -13.85
C PRO A 93 5.14 -7.74 -14.50
#